data_AF-A0A3C1P205-F1
#
_entry.id   AF-A0A3C1P205-F1
#
_cell.length_a   1.000
_cell.length_b   1.000
_cell.length_c   1.000
_cell.angle_alpha   90.00
_cell.angle_beta   90.00
_cell.angle_gamma   90.00
#
_symmetry.space_group_name_H-M   'P 1'
#
loop_
_entity.id
_entity.type
_entity.pdbx_description
1 polymer ?
#
loop_
_entity_poly.entity_id
_entity_poly.type
_entity_poly.pdbx_seq_one_letter_code
_entity_poly.pdbx_strand_id
1 'polypeptide(L)'
;IGEPGTQLTMRTFHTGGVAGEDITHGLPRVVELFEARTPKGNAPIAEVSGRARIDDSDKTRKIIVVPDDGSEEIAHQVSKRAKLLIEDGAHVVVGEQLIAGAVDPKVVLRILGMRKVQEHLVDQVQEVYRSQGVSIHD
;
A
#
# COMPACT_ATOMS: atom_id res chain seq x y z
N ILE A 1 -1.50 -19.03 15.42
CA ILE A 1 -0.74 -17.83 14.97
C ILE A 1 0.35 -17.40 15.97
N GLY A 2 0.29 -17.78 17.25
CA GLY A 2 1.31 -17.39 18.26
C GLY A 2 2.62 -18.19 18.25
N GLU A 3 2.60 -19.48 17.86
CA GLU A 3 3.81 -20.34 17.86
C GLU A 3 4.88 -19.96 16.81
N PRO A 4 4.53 -19.49 15.59
CA PRO A 4 5.51 -18.94 14.65
C PRO A 4 6.08 -17.58 15.11
N GLY A 5 5.32 -16.83 15.94
CA GLY A 5 5.70 -15.51 16.42
C GLY A 5 6.97 -15.51 17.27
N THR A 6 7.25 -16.62 17.97
CA THR A 6 8.48 -16.78 18.76
C THR A 6 9.73 -16.99 17.89
N GLN A 7 9.56 -17.49 16.66
CA GLN A 7 10.67 -17.61 15.69
C GLN A 7 10.97 -16.27 14.98
N LEU A 8 10.04 -15.32 15.03
CA LEU A 8 10.20 -13.98 14.47
C LEU A 8 10.91 -13.01 15.43
N THR A 9 11.05 -13.37 16.69
CA THR A 9 11.75 -12.57 17.69
C THR A 9 13.26 -12.72 17.47
N MET A 10 13.84 -11.73 16.76
CA MET A 10 15.28 -11.40 16.73
C MET A 10 16.17 -12.13 15.70
N ARG A 11 15.86 -11.99 14.41
CA ARG A 11 16.89 -11.97 13.35
C ARG A 11 17.03 -10.59 12.71
N THR A 12 17.29 -9.56 13.52
CA THR A 12 18.02 -8.39 13.05
C THR A 12 19.51 -8.73 12.99
N PHE A 13 19.90 -9.59 12.06
CA PHE A 13 21.31 -9.68 11.68
C PHE A 13 21.59 -8.61 10.63
N HIS A 14 22.44 -7.67 11.05
CA HIS A 14 23.11 -6.68 10.22
C HIS A 14 23.72 -7.35 9.01
N THR A 15 23.01 -7.35 7.88
CA THR A 15 23.63 -7.49 6.57
C THR A 15 23.54 -6.11 5.95
N GLY A 16 24.70 -5.45 5.86
CA GLY A 16 24.82 -4.18 5.18
C GLY A 16 24.21 -4.28 3.78
N GLY A 17 23.10 -3.59 3.59
CA GLY A 17 22.37 -3.49 2.35
C GLY A 17 21.63 -2.16 2.34
N VAL A 18 22.37 -1.08 2.10
CA VAL A 18 21.74 0.17 1.66
C VAL A 18 21.22 -0.07 0.25
N ALA A 19 19.93 -0.39 0.08
CA ALA A 19 19.12 -0.08 -1.12
C ALA A 19 17.79 -0.88 -1.13
N GLY A 20 16.68 -0.19 -0.94
CA GLY A 20 15.32 -0.69 -1.16
C GLY A 20 14.33 0.17 -0.39
N GLU A 21 13.22 0.56 -1.01
CA GLU A 21 12.23 1.52 -0.48
C GLU A 21 11.83 1.26 0.99
N ASP A 22 11.51 2.33 1.71
CA ASP A 22 11.18 2.42 3.15
C ASP A 22 9.90 1.63 3.54
N ILE A 23 9.93 0.32 3.30
CA ILE A 23 8.84 -0.63 3.54
C ILE A 23 9.15 -1.34 4.86
N THR A 24 8.18 -1.36 5.78
CA THR A 24 8.31 -2.16 7.00
C THR A 24 8.31 -3.63 6.61
N HIS A 25 9.36 -4.36 6.99
CA HIS A 25 9.52 -5.79 6.73
C HIS A 25 9.44 -6.61 8.02
N GLY A 26 8.92 -7.84 7.93
CA GLY A 26 8.89 -8.79 9.04
C GLY A 26 7.88 -8.45 10.14
N LEU A 27 8.19 -8.85 11.39
CA LEU A 27 7.28 -8.68 12.53
C LEU A 27 6.77 -7.24 12.73
N PRO A 28 7.58 -6.17 12.55
CA PRO A 28 7.08 -4.80 12.59
C PRO A 28 5.90 -4.54 11.65
N ARG A 29 5.90 -5.12 10.45
CA ARG A 29 4.81 -4.99 9.48
C ARG A 29 3.55 -5.72 9.96
N VAL A 30 3.71 -6.91 10.52
CA VAL A 30 2.60 -7.68 11.09
C VAL A 30 1.93 -6.90 12.22
N VAL A 31 2.72 -6.35 13.15
CA VAL A 31 2.21 -5.50 14.24
C VAL A 31 1.49 -4.27 13.68
N GLU A 32 2.07 -3.60 12.68
CA GLU A 32 1.47 -2.43 12.03
C GLU A 32 0.10 -2.74 11.41
N LEU A 33 -0.05 -3.92 10.78
CA LEU A 33 -1.31 -4.41 10.21
C LEU A 33 -2.36 -4.72 11.30
N PHE A 34 -1.96 -5.42 12.37
CA PHE A 34 -2.87 -5.76 13.48
C PHE A 34 -3.31 -4.53 14.29
N GLU A 35 -2.45 -3.51 14.41
CA GLU A 35 -2.78 -2.24 15.06
C GLU A 35 -3.47 -1.25 14.10
N ALA A 36 -3.68 -1.62 12.83
CA ALA A 36 -4.21 -0.75 11.78
C ALA A 36 -3.52 0.63 11.74
N ARG A 37 -2.20 0.64 11.81
CA ARG A 37 -1.42 1.89 11.74
C ARG A 37 -1.26 2.33 10.29
N THR A 38 -1.21 3.64 10.09
CA THR A 38 -0.94 4.21 8.76
C THR A 38 0.53 3.98 8.39
N PRO A 39 0.82 3.38 7.22
CA PRO A 39 2.18 3.03 6.83
C PRO A 39 3.04 4.23 6.47
N LYS A 40 4.36 4.11 6.70
CA LYS A 40 5.35 5.14 6.34
C LYS A 40 5.50 5.34 4.82
N GLY A 41 5.25 4.31 4.03
CA GLY A 41 5.20 4.34 2.57
C GLY A 41 3.77 4.24 2.03
N ASN A 42 2.84 5.04 2.56
CA ASN A 42 1.43 4.97 2.19
C ASN A 42 1.20 5.21 0.69
N ALA A 43 0.63 4.20 0.03
CA ALA A 43 0.22 4.27 -1.36
C ALA A 43 -1.30 4.54 -1.44
N PRO A 44 -1.73 5.71 -1.98
CA PRO A 44 -3.15 5.94 -2.23
C PRO A 44 -3.70 4.96 -3.26
N ILE A 45 -4.98 4.61 -3.07
CA ILE A 45 -5.80 3.90 -4.05
C ILE A 45 -6.89 4.84 -4.58
N ALA A 46 -7.35 4.62 -5.80
CA ALA A 46 -8.41 5.41 -6.41
C ALA A 46 -9.74 5.27 -5.63
N GLU A 47 -10.35 6.40 -5.24
CA GLU A 47 -11.65 6.39 -4.55
C GLU A 47 -12.83 6.29 -5.53
N VAL A 48 -12.59 6.65 -6.79
CA VAL A 48 -13.57 6.70 -7.89
C VAL A 48 -12.92 6.18 -9.17
N SER A 49 -13.73 5.61 -10.08
CA SER A 49 -13.27 5.26 -11.42
C SER A 49 -13.21 6.51 -12.29
N GLY A 50 -12.18 6.61 -13.13
CA GLY A 50 -11.97 7.81 -13.92
C GLY A 50 -10.66 7.83 -14.68
N ARG A 51 -10.35 8.99 -15.27
CA ARG A 51 -9.08 9.21 -15.96
C ARG A 51 -8.09 9.89 -15.03
N ALA A 52 -6.91 9.30 -14.88
CA ALA A 52 -5.83 9.88 -14.09
C ALA A 52 -5.08 10.96 -14.88
N ARG A 53 -4.74 12.06 -14.20
CA ARG A 53 -3.87 13.13 -14.68
C ARG A 53 -2.73 13.32 -13.69
N ILE A 54 -1.50 13.31 -14.18
CA ILE A 54 -0.29 13.46 -13.35
C ILE A 54 0.25 14.88 -13.50
N ASP A 55 0.39 15.58 -12.38
CA ASP A 55 0.91 16.94 -12.31
C ASP A 55 2.18 16.98 -11.46
N ASP A 56 3.30 17.33 -12.10
CA ASP A 56 4.63 17.42 -11.52
C ASP A 56 5.16 18.86 -11.37
N SER A 57 4.29 19.86 -11.53
CA SER A 57 4.70 21.28 -11.48
C SER A 57 5.15 21.76 -10.09
N ASP A 58 4.63 21.14 -9.02
CA ASP A 58 4.86 21.54 -7.64
C ASP A 58 6.08 20.84 -6.98
N LYS A 59 6.34 21.12 -5.69
CA LYS A 59 7.36 20.39 -4.91
C LYS A 59 7.02 18.90 -4.72
N THR A 60 5.73 18.59 -4.65
CA THR A 60 5.19 17.22 -4.60
C THR A 60 4.55 16.89 -5.95
N ARG A 61 4.44 15.60 -6.25
CA ARG A 61 3.67 15.13 -7.41
C ARG A 61 2.20 15.04 -7.00
N LYS A 62 1.28 15.45 -7.88
CA LYS A 62 -0.15 15.26 -7.72
C LYS A 62 -0.65 14.24 -8.74
N ILE A 63 -1.42 13.26 -8.27
CA ILE A 63 -2.18 12.34 -9.13
C ILE A 63 -3.65 12.74 -8.96
N ILE A 64 -4.28 13.17 -10.05
CA ILE A 64 -5.63 13.73 -10.05
C ILE A 64 -6.53 12.79 -10.82
N VAL A 65 -7.54 12.23 -10.16
CA VAL A 65 -8.52 11.35 -10.79
C VAL A 65 -9.72 12.20 -11.19
N VAL A 66 -9.98 12.27 -12.49
CA VAL A 66 -11.15 12.90 -13.08
C VAL A 66 -12.25 11.85 -13.20
N PRO A 67 -13.33 11.89 -12.40
CA PRO A 67 -14.33 10.83 -12.35
C PRO A 67 -15.15 10.70 -13.64
N ASP A 68 -15.51 9.47 -14.01
CA ASP A 68 -16.32 9.20 -15.20
C ASP A 68 -17.77 9.73 -15.07
N ASP A 69 -18.27 9.84 -13.84
CA ASP A 69 -19.63 10.30 -13.54
C ASP A 69 -19.77 11.83 -13.47
N GLY A 70 -18.67 12.56 -13.71
CA GLY A 70 -18.62 14.02 -13.66
C GLY A 70 -18.67 14.61 -12.25
N SER A 71 -18.46 13.79 -11.21
CA SER A 71 -18.26 14.28 -9.84
C SER A 71 -16.92 15.04 -9.69
N GLU A 72 -16.67 15.61 -8.51
CA GLU A 72 -15.50 16.44 -8.27
C GLU A 72 -14.17 15.67 -8.42
N GLU A 73 -13.17 16.31 -9.03
CA GLU A 73 -11.83 15.74 -9.18
C GLU A 73 -11.18 15.44 -7.83
N ILE A 74 -10.56 14.27 -7.71
CA ILE A 74 -9.89 13.84 -6.48
C ILE A 74 -8.38 13.89 -6.68
N ALA A 75 -7.69 14.69 -5.87
CA ALA A 75 -6.24 14.87 -5.96
C ALA A 75 -5.49 14.17 -4.82
N HIS A 76 -4.53 13.32 -5.18
CA HIS A 76 -3.61 12.65 -4.27
C HIS A 76 -2.21 13.25 -4.37
N GLN A 77 -1.69 13.77 -3.27
CA GLN A 77 -0.30 14.24 -3.21
C GLN A 77 0.63 13.08 -2.85
N VAL A 78 1.66 12.88 -3.67
CA VAL A 78 2.65 11.82 -3.49
C VAL A 78 4.07 12.38 -3.65
N SER A 79 5.05 11.64 -3.12
CA SER A 79 6.45 12.00 -3.31
C SER A 79 6.84 11.87 -4.79
N LYS A 80 7.64 12.81 -5.32
CA LYS A 80 8.24 12.68 -6.65
C LYS A 80 9.15 11.47 -6.82
N ARG A 81 9.64 10.91 -5.70
CA ARG A 81 10.46 9.69 -5.67
C ARG A 81 9.62 8.42 -5.70
N ALA A 82 8.31 8.50 -5.48
CA ALA A 82 7.44 7.34 -5.51
C ALA A 82 7.36 6.79 -6.93
N LYS A 83 7.53 5.47 -7.06
CA LYS A 83 7.33 4.77 -8.31
C LYS A 83 5.83 4.75 -8.64
N LEU A 84 5.46 5.33 -9.77
CA LEU A 84 4.08 5.28 -10.28
C LEU A 84 3.74 3.84 -10.72
N LEU A 85 2.49 3.43 -10.48
CA LEU A 85 1.93 2.18 -11.02
C LEU A 85 1.00 2.43 -12.21
N ILE A 86 0.64 3.70 -12.44
CA ILE A 86 -0.24 4.14 -13.52
C ILE A 86 0.49 5.15 -14.43
N GLU A 87 -0.04 5.33 -15.63
CA GLU A 87 0.44 6.31 -16.61
C GLU A 87 -0.47 7.55 -16.63
N ASP A 88 0.06 8.68 -17.11
CA ASP A 88 -0.75 9.87 -17.33
C ASP A 88 -1.80 9.61 -18.43
N GLY A 89 -3.05 9.97 -18.16
CA GLY A 89 -4.18 9.69 -19.03
C GLY A 89 -4.74 8.26 -18.94
N ALA A 90 -4.19 7.39 -18.09
CA ALA A 90 -4.71 6.04 -17.86
C ALA A 90 -6.11 6.09 -17.24
N HIS A 91 -6.95 5.10 -17.57
CA HIS A 91 -8.21 4.88 -16.89
C HIS A 91 -7.96 4.00 -15.66
N VAL A 92 -8.40 4.47 -14.49
CA VAL A 92 -8.24 3.78 -13.22
C VAL A 92 -9.60 3.37 -12.66
N VAL A 93 -9.64 2.26 -11.94
CA VAL A 93 -10.86 1.77 -11.28
C VAL A 93 -10.81 1.95 -9.76
N VAL A 94 -11.98 2.00 -9.12
CA VAL A 94 -12.08 2.07 -7.66
C VAL A 94 -11.23 0.99 -6.99
N GLY A 95 -10.36 1.41 -6.07
CA GLY A 95 -9.44 0.55 -5.34
C GLY A 95 -8.09 0.32 -6.00
N GLU A 96 -7.87 0.83 -7.21
CA GLU A 96 -6.60 0.68 -7.91
C GLU A 96 -5.49 1.50 -7.25
N GLN A 97 -4.35 0.86 -7.00
CA GLN A 97 -3.21 1.48 -6.34
C GLN A 97 -2.41 2.35 -7.32
N LEU A 98 -2.15 3.61 -6.94
CA LEU A 98 -1.61 4.61 -7.86
C LEU A 98 -0.07 4.65 -7.89
N ILE A 99 0.57 4.28 -6.78
CA ILE A 99 2.03 4.24 -6.61
C ILE A 99 2.45 2.98 -5.89
N ALA A 100 3.71 2.57 -6.05
CA ALA A 100 4.28 1.51 -5.23
C ALA A 100 4.32 1.93 -3.76
N GLY A 101 4.05 0.99 -2.86
CA GLY A 101 4.00 1.23 -1.43
C GLY A 101 2.91 0.40 -0.74
N ALA A 102 2.73 0.65 0.55
CA ALA A 102 1.77 -0.04 1.39
C ALA A 102 0.44 0.70 1.41
N VAL A 103 -0.66 -0.01 1.19
CA VAL A 103 -2.02 0.57 1.29
C VAL A 103 -2.51 0.51 2.74
N ASP A 104 -3.00 1.64 3.27
CA ASP A 104 -3.61 1.73 4.59
C ASP A 104 -4.93 0.91 4.64
N PRO A 105 -5.04 -0.10 5.53
CA PRO A 105 -6.27 -0.89 5.66
C PRO A 105 -7.53 -0.07 5.96
N LYS A 106 -7.40 1.10 6.60
CA LYS A 106 -8.54 2.01 6.85
C LYS A 106 -9.08 2.60 5.55
N VAL A 107 -8.19 2.88 4.61
CA VAL A 107 -8.55 3.38 3.28
C VAL A 107 -9.23 2.28 2.48
N VAL A 108 -8.69 1.05 2.53
CA VAL A 108 -9.34 -0.14 1.91
C VAL A 108 -10.74 -0.35 2.47
N LEU A 109 -10.92 -0.29 3.80
CA LEU A 109 -12.23 -0.44 4.43
C LEU A 109 -13.21 0.64 3.97
N ARG A 110 -12.77 1.90 3.93
CA ARG A 110 -13.64 3.04 3.55
C ARG A 110 -14.12 2.92 2.10
N ILE A 111 -13.24 2.52 1.19
CA ILE A 111 -13.48 2.56 -0.26
C ILE A 111 -14.08 1.23 -0.76
N LEU A 112 -13.56 0.10 -0.29
CA LEU A 112 -13.87 -1.24 -0.81
C LEU A 112 -14.68 -2.11 0.14
N GLY A 113 -14.84 -1.68 1.40
CA GLY A 113 -15.69 -2.34 2.40
C GLY A 113 -15.02 -3.50 3.15
N MET A 114 -15.80 -4.09 4.06
CA MET A 114 -15.31 -5.03 5.08
C MET A 114 -14.64 -6.29 4.50
N ARG A 115 -15.26 -6.91 3.49
CA ARG A 115 -14.69 -8.12 2.88
C ARG A 115 -13.33 -7.84 2.24
N LYS A 116 -13.20 -6.72 1.53
CA LYS A 116 -11.97 -6.36 0.83
C LYS A 116 -10.83 -6.02 1.77
N VAL A 117 -11.11 -5.37 2.91
CA VAL A 117 -10.07 -5.15 3.92
C VAL A 117 -9.65 -6.45 4.60
N GLN A 118 -10.56 -7.41 4.81
CA GLN A 118 -10.19 -8.72 5.37
C GLN A 118 -9.26 -9.49 4.43
N GLU A 119 -9.60 -9.55 3.13
CA GLU A 119 -8.75 -10.13 2.08
C GLU A 119 -7.37 -9.44 2.07
N HIS A 120 -7.34 -8.10 2.02
CA HIS A 120 -6.10 -7.32 2.05
C HIS A 120 -5.21 -7.61 3.26
N LEU A 121 -5.79 -7.69 4.46
CA LEU A 121 -5.04 -7.98 5.68
C LEU A 121 -4.42 -9.39 5.65
N VAL A 122 -5.16 -10.39 5.17
CA VAL A 122 -4.66 -11.76 5.03
C VAL A 122 -3.52 -11.79 4.02
N ASP A 123 -3.71 -11.22 2.84
CA ASP A 123 -2.70 -11.18 1.77
C ASP A 123 -1.39 -10.53 2.25
N GLN A 124 -1.51 -9.40 2.95
CA GLN A 124 -0.36 -8.66 3.50
C GLN A 124 0.37 -9.45 4.60
N VAL A 125 -0.34 -10.12 5.50
CA VAL A 125 0.29 -10.97 6.51
C VAL A 125 1.02 -12.13 5.85
N GLN A 126 0.37 -12.82 4.92
CA GLN A 126 0.99 -13.94 4.21
C GLN A 126 2.22 -13.50 3.39
N GLU A 127 2.18 -12.33 2.75
CA GLU A 127 3.34 -11.78 2.03
C GLU A 127 4.54 -11.59 2.95
N VAL A 128 4.32 -11.10 4.17
CA VAL A 128 5.38 -10.98 5.17
C VAL A 128 5.97 -12.34 5.51
N TYR A 129 5.15 -13.37 5.74
CA TYR A 129 5.65 -14.72 6.04
C TYR A 129 6.37 -15.37 4.84
N ARG A 130 5.82 -15.24 3.63
CA ARG A 130 6.43 -15.74 2.38
C ARG A 130 7.79 -15.09 2.14
N SER A 131 7.92 -13.78 2.34
CA SER A 131 9.20 -13.07 2.17
C SER A 131 10.29 -13.53 3.15
N GLN A 132 9.90 -14.19 4.25
CA GLN A 132 10.81 -14.77 5.25
C GLN A 132 10.99 -16.29 5.11
N GLY A 133 10.48 -16.89 4.03
CA GLY A 133 10.63 -18.32 3.75
C GLY A 133 9.72 -19.22 4.58
N VAL A 134 8.70 -18.68 5.25
CA VAL A 134 7.71 -19.45 6.00
C VAL A 134 6.46 -19.64 5.15
N SER A 135 6.12 -20.89 4.82
CA SER A 135 4.86 -21.21 4.14
C SER A 135 3.73 -21.29 5.17
N ILE A 136 2.67 -20.50 4.98
CA ILE A 136 1.43 -20.57 5.77
C ILE A 136 0.30 -20.96 4.82
N HIS A 137 -0.57 -21.87 5.26
CA HIS A 137 -1.77 -22.25 4.51
C HIS A 137 -2.84 -21.14 4.58
N ASP A 138 -3.57 -20.96 3.47
CA ASP A 138 -4.67 -19.99 3.29
C ASP A 138 -5.80 -20.13 4.32
#